data_AF-A0A1Q7NXP5-F1
#
_entry.id   AF-A0A1Q7NXP5-F1
#
_cell.length_a   1.000
_cell.length_b   1.000
_cell.length_c   1.000
_cell.angle_alpha   90.00
_cell.angle_beta   90.00
_cell.angle_gamma   90.00
#
_symmetry.space_group_name_H-M   'P 1'
#
loop_
_entity.id
_entity.type
_entity.pdbx_description
1 polymer ?
#
loop_
_entity_poly.entity_id
_entity_poly.type
_entity_poly.pdbx_seq_one_letter_code
_entity_poly.pdbx_strand_id
1 'polypeptide(L)'
;MLGGLSMTEIIIILALALLLLGPDQLPSLARSLGKGLRELRKATDDIKGQFESEIARIDLDQQPQKTIAPVPSPDASRAEETRKLPANPADDPGAARAAARRAAAESQLKLVAPEGTVARQPDAPQTAAAEEPKA
;
A
#
# COMPACT_ATOMS: atom_id res chain seq x y z
N MET A 1 23.48 18.77 20.57
CA MET A 1 22.12 19.03 21.08
C MET A 1 21.29 19.76 20.01
N LEU A 2 21.31 19.26 18.77
CA LEU A 2 20.56 19.84 17.65
C LEU A 2 20.29 18.69 16.66
N GLY A 3 19.58 17.67 17.12
CA GLY A 3 19.49 16.38 16.44
C GLY A 3 18.05 15.97 16.26
N GLY A 4 17.41 16.53 15.23
CA GLY A 4 16.11 16.09 14.72
C GLY A 4 14.93 16.43 15.62
N LEU A 5 13.94 17.13 15.07
CA LEU A 5 12.61 17.18 15.67
C LEU A 5 12.13 15.74 15.85
N SER A 6 12.04 15.30 17.10
CA SER A 6 11.45 14.02 17.43
C SER A 6 9.96 14.05 17.07
N MET A 7 9.39 12.89 16.74
CA MET A 7 7.95 12.79 16.46
C MET A 7 7.11 13.36 17.61
N THR A 8 7.58 13.22 18.85
CA THR A 8 6.94 13.80 20.04
C THR A 8 6.87 15.32 19.99
N GLU A 9 7.96 16.00 19.62
CA GLU A 9 7.98 17.47 19.51
C GLU A 9 7.04 17.97 18.42
N ILE A 10 7.01 17.28 17.27
CA ILE A 10 6.08 17.60 16.18
C ILE A 10 4.62 17.51 16.67
N ILE A 11 4.27 16.45 17.41
CA ILE A 11 2.91 16.27 17.93
C ILE A 11 2.55 17.38 18.92
N ILE A 12 3.47 17.81 19.79
CA ILE A 12 3.23 18.91 20.74
C ILE A 12 2.97 20.22 20.00
N ILE A 13 3.80 20.54 18.99
CA ILE A 13 3.61 21.76 18.18
C ILE A 13 2.29 21.69 17.41
N LEU A 14 1.94 20.53 16.86
CA LEU A 14 0.68 20.33 16.16
C LEU A 14 -0.50 20.51 17.11
N ALA A 15 -0.44 19.97 18.34
CA ALA A 15 -1.49 20.16 19.34
C ALA A 15 -1.69 21.64 19.72
N LEU A 16 -0.60 22.40 19.86
CA LEU A 16 -0.69 23.85 20.09
C LEU A 16 -1.30 24.58 18.90
N ALA A 17 -0.88 24.25 17.67
CA ALA A 17 -1.44 24.82 16.45
C ALA A 17 -2.94 24.48 16.30
N LEU A 18 -3.32 23.25 16.63
CA LEU A 18 -4.71 22.77 16.66
C LEU A 18 -5.54 23.51 17.72
N LEU A 19 -4.95 23.92 18.85
CA LEU A 19 -5.66 24.69 19.86
C LEU A 19 -5.89 26.15 19.44
N LEU A 20 -4.89 26.76 18.80
CA LEU A 20 -4.95 28.13 18.30
C LEU A 20 -5.90 28.27 17.11
N LEU A 21 -5.82 27.34 16.16
CA LEU A 21 -6.50 27.42 14.88
C LEU A 21 -7.73 26.51 14.80
N GLY A 22 -7.72 25.37 15.49
CA GLY A 22 -8.79 24.36 15.48
C GLY A 22 -8.43 23.12 14.65
N PRO A 23 -8.91 21.92 15.05
CA PRO A 23 -8.68 20.67 14.31
C PRO A 23 -9.35 20.61 12.94
N ASP A 24 -10.44 21.35 12.74
CA ASP A 24 -11.12 21.42 11.45
C ASP A 24 -10.45 22.40 10.48
N GLN A 25 -9.69 23.37 11.01
CA GLN A 25 -9.08 24.44 10.20
C GLN A 25 -7.78 24.01 9.54
N LEU A 26 -6.93 23.21 10.19
CA LEU A 26 -5.72 22.65 9.56
C LEU A 26 -6.02 21.87 8.27
N PRO A 27 -6.94 20.87 8.24
CA PRO A 27 -7.24 20.14 7.02
C PRO A 27 -7.93 21.01 5.97
N SER A 28 -8.75 21.98 6.39
CA SER A 28 -9.38 22.95 5.48
C SER A 28 -8.33 23.81 4.76
N LEU A 29 -7.40 24.41 5.52
CA LEU A 29 -6.30 25.22 4.98
C LEU A 29 -5.33 24.39 4.13
N ALA A 30 -4.98 23.19 4.56
CA ALA A 30 -4.15 22.29 3.77
C ALA A 30 -4.82 21.93 2.43
N ARG A 31 -6.14 21.71 2.42
CA ARG A 31 -6.89 21.45 1.19
C ARG A 31 -6.93 22.66 0.27
N SER A 32 -7.13 23.87 0.79
CA SER A 32 -7.17 25.09 -0.05
C SER A 32 -5.79 25.43 -0.60
N LEU A 33 -4.75 25.41 0.25
CA LEU A 33 -3.36 25.60 -0.17
C LEU A 33 -2.92 24.52 -1.15
N GLY A 34 -3.30 23.27 -0.91
CA GLY A 34 -2.98 22.15 -1.79
C GLY A 34 -3.61 22.29 -3.18
N LYS A 35 -4.83 22.80 -3.28
CA LYS A 35 -5.47 23.11 -4.58
C LYS A 35 -4.70 24.21 -5.31
N GLY A 36 -4.40 25.32 -4.64
CA GLY A 36 -3.63 26.42 -5.23
C GLY A 36 -2.22 26.00 -5.65
N LEU A 37 -1.53 25.21 -4.82
CA LEU A 37 -0.19 24.70 -5.14
C LEU A 37 -0.23 23.71 -6.31
N ARG A 38 -1.30 22.91 -6.45
CA ARG A 38 -1.49 22.00 -7.58
C ARG A 38 -1.74 22.75 -8.89
N GLU A 39 -2.52 23.81 -8.85
CA GLU A 39 -2.75 24.69 -10.01
C GLU A 39 -1.46 25.42 -10.40
N LEU A 40 -0.72 25.95 -9.42
CA LEU A 40 0.59 26.56 -9.64
C LEU A 40 1.59 25.56 -10.23
N ARG A 41 1.64 24.34 -9.70
CA ARG A 41 2.51 23.26 -10.21
C ARG A 41 2.20 22.98 -11.67
N LYS A 42 0.92 22.84 -12.02
CA LYS A 42 0.48 22.62 -13.40
C LYS A 42 0.88 23.76 -14.34
N ALA A 43 0.62 25.00 -13.94
CA ALA A 43 1.04 26.17 -14.72
C ALA A 43 2.57 26.24 -14.88
N THR A 44 3.32 25.90 -13.83
CA THR A 44 4.79 25.85 -13.87
C THR A 44 5.28 24.74 -14.81
N ASP A 45 4.65 23.57 -14.78
CA ASP A 45 5.01 22.43 -15.64
C ASP A 45 4.71 22.74 -17.11
N ASP A 46 3.60 23.43 -17.41
CA ASP A 46 3.25 23.89 -18.76
C ASP A 46 4.29 24.90 -19.29
N ILE A 47 4.68 25.88 -18.47
CA ILE A 47 5.72 26.87 -18.82
C ILE A 47 7.06 26.16 -19.05
N LYS A 48 7.44 25.22 -18.17
CA LYS A 48 8.68 24.44 -18.32
C LYS A 48 8.68 23.63 -19.62
N GLY A 49 7.55 23.02 -19.98
CA GLY A 49 7.39 22.26 -21.22
C GLY A 49 7.51 23.13 -22.48
N GLN A 50 6.94 24.34 -22.45
CA GLN A 50 7.07 25.32 -23.54
C GLN A 50 8.51 25.80 -23.69
N PHE A 51 9.17 26.14 -22.58
CA PHE A 51 10.55 26.62 -22.58
C PHE A 51 11.53 25.56 -23.11
N GLU A 52 11.41 24.30 -22.66
CA GLU A 52 12.22 23.19 -23.15
C GLU A 52 12.00 22.96 -24.66
N SER A 53 10.75 23.05 -25.12
CA SER A 53 10.40 22.86 -26.54
C SER A 53 10.94 23.99 -27.42
N GLU A 54 10.94 25.23 -26.93
CA GLU A 54 11.49 26.39 -27.64
C GLU A 54 13.02 26.36 -27.68
N ILE A 55 13.68 26.04 -26.56
CA ILE A 55 15.14 25.91 -26.51
C ILE A 55 15.59 24.77 -27.42
N ALA A 56 14.93 23.61 -27.36
CA ALA A 56 15.25 22.49 -28.24
C ALA A 56 15.11 22.87 -29.73
N ARG A 57 14.12 23.69 -30.10
CA ARG A 57 13.96 24.18 -31.47
C ARG A 57 15.07 25.16 -31.88
N ILE A 58 15.46 26.07 -30.98
CA ILE A 58 16.54 27.04 -31.23
C ILE A 58 17.90 26.31 -31.39
N ASP A 59 18.16 25.25 -30.62
CA ASP A 59 19.36 24.43 -30.76
C ASP A 59 19.37 23.60 -32.06
N LEU A 60 18.21 23.14 -32.54
CA LEU A 60 18.11 22.41 -33.81
C LEU A 60 18.42 23.30 -35.04
N ASP A 61 18.12 24.59 -34.97
CA ASP A 61 18.38 25.55 -36.06
C ASP A 61 19.83 26.12 -36.03
N GLN A 62 20.60 25.87 -34.96
CA GLN A 62 22.00 26.28 -34.79
C GLN A 62 22.95 25.08 -34.85
N GLN A 63 23.01 24.38 -35.99
CA GLN A 63 24.14 23.50 -36.27
C GLN A 63 25.31 24.29 -36.90
N PRO A 64 26.37 24.53 -36.13
CA PRO A 64 27.69 24.18 -36.58
C PRO A 64 28.28 23.14 -35.65
N GLN A 65 28.73 22.04 -36.24
CA GLN A 65 29.44 20.93 -35.62
C GLN A 65 30.27 21.33 -34.39
N LYS A 66 29.93 20.80 -33.22
CA LYS A 66 30.88 20.72 -32.12
C LYS A 66 30.82 19.33 -31.50
N THR A 67 31.69 18.47 -32.04
CA THR A 67 32.21 17.29 -31.36
C THR A 67 32.59 17.67 -29.94
N ILE A 68 31.84 17.19 -28.96
CA ILE A 68 32.30 17.06 -27.58
C ILE A 68 32.49 15.57 -27.38
N ALA A 69 33.76 15.17 -27.24
CA ALA A 69 34.14 13.78 -27.00
C ALA A 69 33.42 13.22 -25.76
N PRO A 70 33.10 11.92 -25.73
CA PRO A 70 32.54 11.29 -24.54
C PRO A 70 33.55 11.41 -23.39
N VAL A 71 33.16 12.07 -22.31
CA VAL A 71 33.91 12.02 -21.05
C VAL A 71 33.73 10.61 -20.47
N PRO A 72 34.82 9.84 -20.24
CA PRO A 72 34.68 8.52 -19.61
C PRO A 72 34.25 8.72 -18.14
N SER A 73 33.04 8.28 -17.82
CA SER A 73 32.56 8.24 -16.43
C SER A 73 33.28 7.12 -15.66
N PRO A 74 33.84 7.38 -14.45
CA PRO A 74 34.51 6.36 -13.63
C PRO A 74 33.60 5.26 -13.05
N ASP A 75 32.32 5.24 -13.39
CA ASP A 75 31.31 4.42 -12.69
C ASP A 75 31.05 3.04 -13.29
N ALA A 76 31.74 2.67 -14.37
CA ALA A 76 31.59 1.32 -14.95
C ALA A 76 32.23 0.21 -14.10
N SER A 77 33.10 0.55 -13.14
CA SER A 77 33.80 -0.45 -12.32
C SER A 77 33.15 -0.73 -10.95
N ARG A 78 32.12 0.01 -10.53
CA ARG A 78 31.45 -0.21 -9.22
C ARG A 78 30.19 -1.06 -9.30
N ALA A 79 29.69 -1.35 -10.51
CA ALA A 79 28.48 -2.14 -10.70
C ALA A 79 28.70 -3.66 -10.66
N GLU A 80 29.95 -4.14 -10.66
CA GLU A 80 30.24 -5.58 -10.70
C GLU A 80 30.48 -6.23 -9.32
N GLU A 81 30.59 -5.45 -8.23
CA GLU A 81 30.91 -5.98 -6.90
C GLU A 81 29.69 -6.08 -5.95
N THR A 82 28.48 -6.28 -6.49
CA THR A 82 27.29 -6.58 -5.67
C THR A 82 26.45 -7.75 -6.20
N ARG A 83 26.93 -8.48 -7.22
CA ARG A 83 26.24 -9.67 -7.77
C ARG A 83 26.64 -10.99 -7.12
N LYS A 84 27.12 -10.98 -5.88
CA LYS A 84 27.35 -12.20 -5.11
C LYS A 84 26.66 -12.11 -3.75
N LEU A 85 25.67 -13.00 -3.57
CA LEU A 85 24.90 -13.37 -2.36
C LEU A 85 23.47 -12.78 -2.18
N PRO A 86 22.54 -13.55 -1.58
CA PRO A 86 21.64 -14.46 -2.29
C PRO A 86 20.21 -13.91 -2.41
N ALA A 87 19.51 -14.34 -3.46
CA ALA A 87 18.10 -14.04 -3.68
C ALA A 87 17.23 -14.52 -2.50
N ASN A 88 16.57 -13.59 -1.83
CA ASN A 88 15.52 -13.88 -0.88
C ASN A 88 14.32 -14.48 -1.66
N PRO A 89 13.86 -15.71 -1.37
CA PRO A 89 12.81 -16.38 -2.16
C PRO A 89 11.39 -15.78 -1.97
N ALA A 90 11.29 -14.53 -1.57
CA ALA A 90 10.02 -13.83 -1.29
C ALA A 90 9.51 -13.00 -2.48
N ASP A 91 10.30 -12.79 -3.54
CA ASP A 91 9.93 -11.96 -4.68
C ASP A 91 9.32 -12.73 -5.87
N ASP A 92 8.95 -14.01 -5.69
CA ASP A 92 8.20 -14.76 -6.70
C ASP A 92 6.69 -14.77 -6.36
N PRO A 93 5.87 -13.92 -7.01
CA PRO A 93 4.41 -13.91 -6.81
C PRO A 93 3.76 -15.24 -7.22
N GLY A 94 4.46 -16.09 -8.00
CA GLY A 94 4.08 -17.46 -8.30
C GLY A 94 4.23 -18.41 -7.09
N ALA A 95 5.30 -18.25 -6.30
CA ALA A 95 5.53 -19.05 -5.09
C ALA A 95 4.51 -18.74 -3.99
N ALA A 96 4.13 -17.46 -3.83
CA ALA A 96 3.07 -17.05 -2.90
C ALA A 96 1.69 -17.65 -3.27
N ARG A 97 1.36 -17.68 -4.56
CA ARG A 97 0.12 -18.33 -5.06
C ARG A 97 0.17 -19.85 -4.95
N ALA A 98 1.33 -20.47 -5.13
CA ALA A 98 1.52 -21.90 -4.96
C ALA A 98 1.39 -22.33 -3.48
N ALA A 99 1.91 -21.53 -2.54
CA ALA A 99 1.75 -21.74 -1.11
C ALA A 99 0.28 -21.58 -0.67
N ALA A 100 -0.43 -20.57 -1.17
CA ALA A 100 -1.85 -20.36 -0.89
C ALA A 100 -2.74 -21.52 -1.41
N ARG A 101 -2.43 -22.07 -2.59
CA ARG A 101 -3.15 -23.23 -3.14
C ARG A 101 -2.90 -24.51 -2.35
N ARG A 102 -1.68 -24.73 -1.83
CA ARG A 102 -1.36 -25.87 -0.98
C ARG A 102 -2.07 -25.79 0.38
N ALA A 103 -2.11 -24.62 1.01
CA ALA A 103 -2.84 -24.41 2.26
C ALA A 103 -4.36 -24.63 2.10
N ALA A 104 -4.94 -24.28 0.95
CA ALA A 104 -6.34 -24.54 0.65
C ALA A 104 -6.66 -26.04 0.39
N ALA A 105 -5.71 -26.80 -0.16
CA ALA A 105 -5.86 -28.23 -0.38
C ALA A 105 -5.82 -29.04 0.93
N GLU A 106 -5.02 -28.60 1.91
CA GLU A 106 -4.91 -29.27 3.22
C GLU A 106 -6.16 -29.10 4.10
N SER A 107 -6.95 -28.03 3.91
CA SER A 107 -8.23 -27.85 4.63
C SER A 107 -9.37 -28.77 4.15
N GLN A 108 -9.27 -29.37 2.97
CA GLN A 108 -10.30 -30.27 2.44
C GLN A 108 -10.05 -31.75 2.78
N LEU A 109 -8.88 -32.08 3.32
CA LEU A 109 -8.57 -33.41 3.87
C LEU A 109 -8.79 -33.48 5.39
N LYS A 110 -9.74 -32.71 5.92
CA LYS A 110 -10.29 -32.89 7.28
C LYS A 110 -11.80 -32.67 7.33
N LEU A 111 -12.49 -33.05 6.26
CA LEU A 111 -13.95 -33.03 6.21
C LEU A 111 -14.52 -34.26 5.48
N VAL A 112 -14.11 -35.45 5.92
CA VAL A 112 -14.86 -36.69 5.67
C VAL A 112 -14.92 -37.49 6.97
N ALA A 113 -15.97 -37.26 7.74
CA ALA A 113 -16.61 -38.25 8.60
C ALA A 113 -18.07 -37.80 8.81
N PRO A 114 -19.04 -38.39 8.09
CA PRO A 114 -20.46 -38.10 8.25
C PRO A 114 -21.10 -39.10 9.23
N GLU A 115 -21.37 -38.70 10.46
CA GLU A 115 -22.30 -39.43 11.34
C GLU A 115 -23.27 -38.42 11.93
N GLY A 116 -24.37 -38.22 11.23
CA GLY A 116 -25.38 -37.23 11.58
C GLY A 116 -26.55 -37.23 10.61
N THR A 117 -26.98 -38.42 10.17
CA THR A 117 -28.23 -38.58 9.42
C THR A 117 -29.03 -39.70 10.06
N VAL A 118 -30.01 -39.35 10.90
CA VAL A 118 -31.34 -39.95 10.79
C VAL A 118 -32.36 -38.86 11.13
N ALA A 119 -33.02 -38.38 10.08
CA ALA A 119 -34.25 -37.63 10.18
C ALA A 119 -35.44 -38.58 10.45
N ARG A 120 -36.42 -38.06 11.20
CA ARG A 120 -37.87 -38.31 11.05
C ARG A 120 -38.40 -39.71 11.43
N GLN A 121 -39.23 -39.77 12.47
CA GLN A 121 -40.63 -40.19 12.31
C GLN A 121 -41.55 -39.71 13.47
N PRO A 122 -42.77 -39.21 13.17
CA PRO A 122 -43.84 -38.94 14.12
C PRO A 122 -44.77 -40.16 14.27
N ASP A 123 -45.31 -40.42 15.45
CA ASP A 123 -46.61 -41.08 15.67
C ASP A 123 -46.97 -41.05 17.17
N ALA A 124 -48.23 -40.72 17.47
CA ALA A 124 -48.87 -40.81 18.80
C ALA A 124 -49.38 -42.26 19.02
N PRO A 125 -50.26 -42.59 19.99
CA PRO A 125 -50.43 -42.25 21.42
C PRO A 125 -50.40 -43.53 22.32
N GLN A 126 -50.70 -43.38 23.63
CA GLN A 126 -51.01 -44.41 24.67
C GLN A 126 -49.79 -44.91 25.45
N THR A 127 -49.71 -44.80 26.79
CA THR A 127 -50.54 -45.37 27.87
C THR A 127 -50.46 -44.47 29.13
N ALA A 128 -51.54 -44.05 29.80
CA ALA A 128 -52.43 -44.75 30.73
C ALA A 128 -51.80 -45.15 32.09
N ALA A 129 -52.54 -44.82 33.17
CA ALA A 129 -52.42 -45.16 34.61
C ALA A 129 -51.60 -44.16 35.47
N ALA A 130 -52.26 -43.29 36.26
CA ALA A 130 -52.78 -43.53 37.63
C ALA A 130 -51.62 -43.50 38.66
N GLU A 131 -51.64 -42.83 39.81
CA GLU A 131 -52.71 -42.36 40.70
C GLU A 131 -52.03 -41.43 41.74
N GLU A 132 -52.66 -40.32 42.12
CA GLU A 132 -52.57 -39.80 43.50
C GLU A 132 -53.20 -40.86 44.43
N PRO A 133 -52.75 -41.06 45.70
CA PRO A 133 -53.15 -40.12 46.75
C PRO A 133 -52.24 -40.00 48.00
N LYS A 134 -52.32 -38.82 48.61
CA LYS A 134 -52.57 -38.52 50.04
C LYS A 134 -52.35 -39.64 51.10
N ALA A 135 -51.41 -39.38 52.02
CA ALA A 135 -51.57 -39.57 53.47
C ALA A 135 -50.58 -38.65 54.21
#